data_AF-A0A7Y1T5T3-F1
#
_entry.id   AF-A0A7Y1T5T3-F1
#
_cell.length_a   1.000
_cell.length_b   1.000
_cell.length_c   1.000
_cell.angle_alpha   90.00
_cell.angle_beta   90.00
_cell.angle_gamma   90.00
#
_symmetry.space_group_name_H-M   'P 1'
#
loop_
_entity.id
_entity.type
_entity.pdbx_description
1 polymer ?
#
loop_
_entity_poly.entity_id
_entity_poly.type
_entity_poly.pdbx_seq_one_letter_code
_entity_poly.pdbx_strand_id
1 'polypeptide(L)'
;PYTDRPNAHLKPIDFDKEYKAFKKTYQKGFTRAIELEDFLSYTLYPKVFNDAHENYKKYGNIALIPTKNFFYGMQLQEETLVELQPGKTLIIKLLSVGIPNDEGKRIVFFKVNGENRYVEVLDTSLNIKKQENAKADPEDTNDIGAPLQGSLYKVLVKKGDTVKENDALFVIEAMKMETTVTAHKAGKIKSVSLSEGSMVMQDDLVMTIA
;
A
#
# COMPACT_ATOMS: atom_id res chain seq x y z
N PRO A 1 -35.75 14.66 -22.32
CA PRO A 1 -34.49 14.30 -23.01
C PRO A 1 -33.82 15.57 -23.54
N TYR A 2 -32.49 15.67 -23.44
CA TYR A 2 -31.76 16.74 -24.12
C TYR A 2 -31.91 16.58 -25.64
N THR A 3 -32.11 17.69 -26.34
CA THR A 3 -32.32 17.74 -27.80
C THR A 3 -31.11 18.30 -28.54
N ASP A 4 -30.13 18.82 -27.80
CA ASP A 4 -28.89 19.39 -28.29
C ASP A 4 -27.71 18.41 -28.11
N ARG A 5 -26.50 18.86 -28.44
CA ARG A 5 -25.30 18.02 -28.30
C ARG A 5 -25.14 17.60 -26.84
N PRO A 6 -24.95 16.30 -26.53
CA PRO A 6 -24.87 15.81 -25.16
C PRO A 6 -23.83 16.53 -24.28
N ASN A 7 -22.76 17.04 -24.90
CA ASN A 7 -21.64 17.68 -24.21
C ASN A 7 -21.81 19.20 -24.03
N ALA A 8 -22.89 19.80 -24.55
CA ALA A 8 -23.10 21.26 -24.50
C ALA A 8 -23.20 21.81 -23.07
N HIS A 9 -23.59 20.96 -22.12
CA HIS A 9 -23.79 21.32 -20.71
C HIS A 9 -22.56 21.04 -19.84
N LEU A 10 -21.49 20.48 -20.42
CA LEU A 10 -20.26 20.20 -19.69
C LEU A 10 -19.43 21.46 -19.53
N LYS A 11 -18.92 21.67 -18.32
CA LYS A 11 -17.96 22.76 -18.08
C LYS A 11 -16.65 22.44 -18.81
N PRO A 12 -16.06 23.42 -19.50
CA PRO A 12 -14.71 23.27 -20.04
C PRO A 12 -13.70 22.98 -18.94
N ILE A 13 -12.70 22.18 -19.27
CA ILE A 13 -11.59 21.86 -18.39
C ILE A 13 -10.57 22.99 -18.45
N ASP A 14 -10.11 23.45 -17.29
CA ASP A 14 -9.02 24.43 -17.19
C ASP A 14 -7.69 23.68 -17.15
N PHE A 15 -7.11 23.46 -18.34
CA PHE A 15 -5.88 22.68 -18.48
C PHE A 15 -4.72 23.26 -17.65
N ASP A 16 -4.57 24.58 -17.55
CA ASP A 16 -3.44 25.18 -16.84
C ASP A 16 -3.52 24.96 -15.33
N LYS A 17 -4.73 25.10 -14.76
CA LYS A 17 -4.96 24.92 -13.33
C LYS A 17 -5.03 23.45 -12.96
N GLU A 18 -5.82 22.67 -13.70
CA GLU A 18 -6.10 21.27 -13.36
C GLU A 18 -4.89 20.38 -13.61
N TYR A 19 -4.08 20.64 -14.66
CA TYR A 19 -2.85 19.88 -14.90
C TYR A 19 -1.82 20.10 -13.79
N LYS A 20 -1.68 21.33 -13.29
CA LYS A 20 -0.79 21.62 -12.15
C LYS A 20 -1.24 20.90 -10.88
N ALA A 21 -2.53 20.88 -10.60
CA ALA A 21 -3.10 20.16 -9.46
C ALA A 21 -2.87 18.65 -9.61
N PHE A 22 -3.17 18.09 -10.79
CA PHE A 22 -2.94 16.69 -11.12
C PHE A 22 -1.47 16.28 -10.92
N LYS A 23 -0.53 17.06 -11.47
CA LYS A 23 0.90 16.78 -11.30
C LYS A 23 1.31 16.77 -9.84
N LYS A 24 0.82 17.70 -9.01
CA LYS A 24 1.10 17.73 -7.57
C LYS A 24 0.63 16.46 -6.87
N THR A 25 -0.54 15.94 -7.26
CA THR A 25 -1.13 14.73 -6.67
C THR A 25 -0.40 13.46 -7.10
N TYR A 26 -0.14 13.29 -8.41
CA TYR A 26 0.28 12.02 -8.98
C TYR A 26 1.80 11.88 -9.21
N GLN A 27 2.59 12.94 -9.05
CA GLN A 27 4.05 12.84 -9.21
C GLN A 27 4.73 12.07 -8.06
N LYS A 28 4.16 12.08 -6.84
CA LYS A 28 4.77 11.45 -5.66
C LYS A 28 4.84 9.93 -5.85
N GLY A 29 6.04 9.37 -5.72
CA GLY A 29 6.29 7.93 -5.87
C GLY A 29 6.27 7.43 -7.32
N PHE A 30 6.08 8.31 -8.30
CA PHE A 30 6.10 7.96 -9.71
C PHE A 30 7.52 8.09 -10.26
N THR A 31 8.06 7.02 -10.86
CA THR A 31 9.47 6.96 -11.25
C THR A 31 9.83 7.79 -12.47
N ARG A 32 8.84 8.27 -13.23
CA ARG A 32 9.01 9.21 -14.35
C ARG A 32 8.26 10.51 -14.10
N ALA A 33 8.59 11.54 -14.89
CA ALA A 33 7.81 12.77 -14.88
C ALA A 33 6.39 12.50 -15.41
N ILE A 34 5.40 13.13 -14.78
CA ILE A 34 4.04 13.21 -15.29
C ILE A 34 4.02 14.06 -16.56
N GLU A 35 3.37 13.53 -17.59
CA GLU A 35 3.20 14.14 -18.90
C GLU A 35 1.74 14.57 -19.10
N LEU A 36 1.46 15.32 -20.17
CA LEU A 36 0.11 15.81 -20.44
C LEU A 36 -0.84 14.66 -20.78
N GLU A 37 -0.32 13.63 -21.40
CA GLU A 37 -1.00 12.39 -21.78
C GLU A 37 -1.52 11.64 -20.55
N ASP A 38 -0.80 11.70 -19.43
CA ASP A 38 -1.27 11.12 -18.16
C ASP A 38 -2.50 11.88 -17.65
N PHE A 39 -2.47 13.20 -17.73
CA PHE A 39 -3.60 14.05 -17.35
C PHE A 39 -4.81 13.79 -18.24
N LEU A 40 -4.61 13.72 -19.56
CA LEU A 40 -5.67 13.36 -20.49
C LEU A 40 -6.25 11.97 -20.20
N SER A 41 -5.39 10.99 -19.91
CA SER A 41 -5.80 9.62 -19.55
C SER A 41 -6.63 9.61 -18.27
N TYR A 42 -6.23 10.39 -17.26
CA TYR A 42 -6.98 10.58 -16.03
C TYR A 42 -8.34 11.25 -16.27
N THR A 43 -8.36 12.34 -17.05
CA THR A 43 -9.59 13.06 -17.38
C THR A 43 -10.60 12.17 -18.11
N LEU A 44 -10.12 11.28 -18.99
CA LEU A 44 -10.97 10.35 -19.73
C LEU A 44 -11.40 9.15 -18.87
N TYR A 45 -10.48 8.59 -18.06
CA TYR A 45 -10.69 7.37 -17.30
C TYR A 45 -10.11 7.45 -15.86
N PRO A 46 -10.72 8.23 -14.95
CA PRO A 46 -10.11 8.52 -13.65
C PRO A 46 -9.80 7.27 -12.81
N LYS A 47 -10.75 6.33 -12.74
CA LYS A 47 -10.57 5.09 -11.98
C LYS A 47 -9.48 4.20 -12.57
N VAL A 48 -9.51 4.00 -13.88
CA VAL A 48 -8.54 3.13 -14.59
C VAL A 48 -7.13 3.73 -14.49
N PHE A 49 -7.01 5.06 -14.61
CA PHE A 49 -5.74 5.75 -14.42
C PHE A 49 -5.21 5.56 -13.00
N ASN A 50 -6.05 5.71 -11.96
CA ASN A 50 -5.63 5.48 -10.58
C ASN A 50 -5.11 4.06 -10.37
N ASP A 51 -5.84 3.06 -10.86
CA ASP A 51 -5.45 1.65 -10.75
C ASP A 51 -4.11 1.40 -11.49
N ALA A 52 -3.95 1.98 -12.69
CA ALA A 52 -2.71 1.87 -13.47
C ALA A 52 -1.53 2.59 -12.80
N HIS A 53 -1.76 3.76 -12.20
CA HIS A 53 -0.74 4.54 -11.49
C HIS A 53 -0.23 3.80 -10.26
N GLU A 54 -1.13 3.22 -9.45
CA GLU A 54 -0.74 2.41 -8.29
C GLU A 54 -0.01 1.12 -8.70
N ASN A 55 -0.40 0.49 -9.81
CA ASN A 55 0.33 -0.65 -10.35
C ASN A 55 1.74 -0.26 -10.83
N TYR A 56 1.88 0.89 -11.50
CA TYR A 56 3.17 1.38 -11.95
C TYR A 56 4.08 1.76 -10.77
N LYS A 57 3.53 2.32 -9.69
CA LYS A 57 4.30 2.57 -8.44
C LYS A 57 4.87 1.28 -7.85
N LYS A 58 4.10 0.18 -7.89
CA LYS A 58 4.50 -1.10 -7.33
C LYS A 58 5.50 -1.86 -8.20
N TYR A 59 5.29 -1.88 -9.52
CA TYR A 59 6.00 -2.78 -10.43
C TYR A 59 6.85 -2.07 -11.49
N GLY A 60 6.76 -0.74 -11.59
CA GLY A 60 7.39 0.02 -12.66
C GLY A 60 6.77 -0.26 -14.03
N ASN A 61 7.58 -0.09 -15.08
CA ASN A 61 7.14 -0.29 -16.45
C ASN A 61 7.16 -1.78 -16.85
N ILE A 62 6.05 -2.46 -16.60
CA ILE A 62 5.86 -3.88 -16.94
C ILE A 62 5.73 -4.16 -18.43
N ALA A 63 5.54 -3.13 -19.28
CA ALA A 63 5.43 -3.30 -20.73
C ALA A 63 6.76 -3.76 -21.37
N LEU A 64 7.87 -3.62 -20.65
CA LEU A 64 9.20 -4.05 -21.07
C LEU A 64 9.43 -5.56 -20.86
N ILE A 65 8.56 -6.22 -20.09
CA ILE A 65 8.67 -7.65 -19.80
C ILE A 65 8.21 -8.44 -21.03
N PRO A 66 8.96 -9.47 -21.48
CA PRO A 66 8.52 -10.33 -22.57
C PRO A 66 7.14 -10.93 -22.31
N THR A 67 6.29 -10.96 -23.33
CA THR A 67 4.87 -11.34 -23.20
C THR A 67 4.67 -12.68 -22.50
N LYS A 68 5.51 -13.68 -22.79
CA LYS A 68 5.46 -14.98 -22.10
C LYS A 68 5.70 -14.84 -20.60
N ASN A 69 6.72 -14.08 -20.20
CA ASN A 69 7.06 -13.91 -18.79
C ASN A 69 6.05 -13.01 -18.06
N PHE A 70 5.45 -12.04 -18.75
CA PHE A 70 4.36 -11.23 -18.22
C PHE A 70 3.15 -12.08 -17.81
N PHE A 71 2.73 -13.02 -18.66
CA PHE A 71 1.54 -13.84 -18.38
C PHE A 71 1.83 -15.05 -17.49
N TYR A 72 3.01 -15.65 -17.57
CA TYR A 72 3.29 -16.96 -16.97
C TYR A 72 4.48 -16.98 -16.01
N GLY A 73 5.18 -15.87 -15.82
CA GLY A 73 6.40 -15.81 -15.03
C GLY A 73 7.57 -16.54 -15.69
N MET A 74 8.48 -17.06 -14.87
CA MET A 74 9.68 -17.78 -15.32
C MET A 74 9.68 -19.22 -14.82
N GLN A 75 10.21 -20.13 -15.63
CA GLN A 75 10.52 -21.50 -15.24
C GLN A 75 11.86 -21.57 -14.48
N LEU A 76 12.03 -22.57 -13.62
CA LEU A 76 13.31 -22.78 -12.93
C LEU A 76 14.45 -22.91 -13.95
N GLN A 77 15.53 -22.18 -13.71
CA GLN A 77 16.70 -22.07 -14.59
C GLN A 77 16.45 -21.39 -15.94
N GLU A 78 15.24 -20.87 -16.21
CA GLU A 78 14.99 -20.01 -17.36
C GLU A 78 15.74 -18.68 -17.21
N GLU A 79 16.31 -18.22 -18.31
CA GLU A 79 16.94 -16.92 -18.45
C GLU A 79 16.13 -16.08 -19.45
N THR A 80 15.87 -14.82 -19.10
CA THR A 80 15.14 -13.87 -19.93
C THR A 80 15.89 -12.56 -20.00
N LEU A 81 15.68 -11.84 -21.10
CA LEU A 81 16.28 -10.54 -21.37
C LEU A 81 15.18 -9.48 -21.30
N VAL A 82 15.39 -8.47 -20.46
CA VAL A 82 14.49 -7.32 -20.32
C VAL A 82 15.24 -6.07 -20.77
N GLU A 83 14.90 -5.54 -21.93
CA GLU A 83 15.48 -4.30 -22.45
C GLU A 83 14.81 -3.10 -21.78
N LEU A 84 15.57 -2.35 -20.99
CA LEU A 84 15.06 -1.16 -20.29
C LEU A 84 15.01 0.05 -21.22
N GLN A 85 16.07 0.19 -22.01
CA GLN A 85 16.34 1.25 -22.98
C GLN A 85 17.30 0.68 -24.03
N PRO A 86 17.39 1.29 -25.23
CA PRO A 86 18.40 0.90 -26.23
C PRO A 86 19.80 0.79 -25.63
N GLY A 87 20.38 -0.41 -25.69
CA GLY A 87 21.72 -0.71 -25.15
C GLY A 87 21.79 -0.97 -23.64
N LYS A 88 20.66 -0.98 -22.92
CA LYS A 88 20.56 -1.35 -21.50
C LYS A 88 19.62 -2.53 -21.31
N THR A 89 20.19 -3.72 -21.21
CA THR A 89 19.44 -4.97 -21.04
C THR A 89 19.74 -5.60 -19.70
N LEU A 90 18.70 -6.02 -18.97
CA LEU A 90 18.82 -6.88 -17.80
C LEU A 90 18.76 -8.33 -18.25
N ILE A 91 19.75 -9.10 -17.82
CA ILE A 91 19.77 -10.56 -17.93
C ILE A 91 19.27 -11.10 -16.59
N ILE A 92 18.09 -11.70 -16.59
CA ILE A 92 17.44 -12.22 -15.39
C ILE A 92 17.29 -13.73 -15.54
N LYS A 93 17.86 -14.49 -14.60
CA LYS A 93 17.72 -15.94 -14.54
C LYS A 93 17.07 -16.36 -13.23
N LEU A 94 16.01 -17.15 -13.29
CA LEU A 94 15.39 -17.72 -12.09
C LEU A 94 16.23 -18.90 -11.59
N LEU A 95 16.77 -18.82 -10.37
CA LEU A 95 17.62 -19.86 -9.81
C LEU A 95 16.81 -20.89 -9.02
N SER A 96 16.01 -20.42 -8.08
CA SER A 96 15.23 -21.27 -7.19
C SER A 96 14.04 -20.53 -6.59
N VAL A 97 13.03 -21.32 -6.20
CA VAL A 97 11.87 -20.86 -5.43
C VAL A 97 11.89 -21.62 -4.11
N GLY A 98 11.99 -20.90 -3.00
CA GLY A 98 12.00 -21.48 -1.67
C GLY A 98 10.66 -22.07 -1.24
N ILE A 99 10.69 -22.79 -0.11
CA ILE A 99 9.48 -23.17 0.61
C ILE A 99 8.85 -21.94 1.27
N PRO A 100 7.51 -21.91 1.43
CA PRO A 100 6.85 -20.82 2.13
C PRO A 100 7.24 -20.83 3.61
N ASN A 101 7.45 -19.66 4.19
CA ASN A 101 7.61 -19.48 5.63
C ASN A 101 6.24 -19.48 6.34
N ASP A 102 6.24 -19.29 7.66
CA ASP A 102 5.02 -19.24 8.49
C ASP A 102 4.08 -18.08 8.12
N GLU A 103 4.58 -17.08 7.39
CA GLU A 103 3.79 -15.97 6.84
C GLU A 103 3.26 -16.26 5.43
N GLY A 104 3.53 -17.44 4.87
CA GLY A 104 3.17 -17.81 3.51
C GLY A 104 4.05 -17.18 2.43
N LYS A 105 5.15 -16.51 2.79
CA LYS A 105 6.07 -15.89 1.83
C LYS A 105 7.14 -16.89 1.41
N ARG A 106 7.46 -16.89 0.12
CA ARG A 106 8.58 -17.64 -0.46
C ARG A 106 9.71 -16.69 -0.80
N ILE A 107 10.93 -17.12 -0.52
CA ILE A 107 12.13 -16.45 -1.04
C ILE A 107 12.38 -16.97 -2.45
N VAL A 108 12.41 -16.08 -3.44
CA VAL A 108 12.72 -16.39 -4.84
C VAL A 108 14.10 -15.86 -5.17
N PHE A 109 15.01 -16.73 -5.59
CA PHE A 109 16.38 -16.35 -5.95
C PHE A 109 16.50 -16.15 -7.45
N PHE A 110 17.07 -15.02 -7.84
CA PHE A 110 17.40 -14.67 -9.21
C PHE A 110 18.91 -14.43 -9.33
N LYS A 111 19.43 -14.62 -10.55
CA LYS A 111 20.70 -14.06 -10.97
C LYS A 111 20.39 -12.91 -11.93
N VAL A 112 20.78 -11.70 -11.57
CA VAL A 112 20.53 -10.47 -12.35
C VAL A 112 21.88 -9.90 -12.75
N ASN A 113 22.17 -9.85 -14.05
CA ASN A 113 23.45 -9.37 -14.60
C ASN A 113 24.69 -10.02 -13.94
N GLY A 114 24.61 -11.30 -13.60
CA GLY A 114 25.71 -12.03 -12.96
C GLY A 114 25.62 -12.08 -11.44
N GLU A 115 24.88 -11.18 -10.80
CA GLU A 115 24.78 -11.10 -9.34
C GLU A 115 23.55 -11.83 -8.81
N ASN A 116 23.71 -12.57 -7.71
CA ASN A 116 22.58 -13.19 -7.04
C ASN A 116 21.76 -12.13 -6.28
N ARG A 117 20.46 -12.16 -6.49
CA ARG A 117 19.46 -11.34 -5.80
C ARG A 117 18.34 -12.24 -5.32
N TYR A 118 17.62 -11.82 -4.29
CA TYR A 118 16.41 -12.50 -3.86
C TYR A 118 15.29 -11.51 -3.64
N VAL A 119 14.06 -11.99 -3.74
CA VAL A 119 12.85 -11.26 -3.39
C VAL A 119 11.93 -12.16 -2.58
N GLU A 120 11.17 -11.59 -1.65
CA GLU A 120 10.14 -12.30 -0.91
C GLU A 120 8.79 -12.08 -1.58
N VAL A 121 8.09 -13.17 -1.87
CA VAL A 121 6.79 -13.13 -2.57
C VAL A 121 5.78 -13.93 -1.76
N LEU A 122 4.64 -13.31 -1.43
CA LEU A 122 3.54 -14.01 -0.79
C LEU A 122 2.95 -15.07 -1.73
N ASP A 123 2.91 -16.32 -1.27
CA ASP A 123 2.27 -17.40 -2.00
C ASP A 123 0.76 -17.38 -1.74
N THR A 124 0.04 -16.72 -2.64
CA THR A 124 -1.42 -16.58 -2.59
C THR A 124 -2.17 -17.90 -2.74
N SER A 125 -1.52 -18.98 -3.22
CA SER A 125 -2.15 -20.29 -3.36
C SER A 125 -2.37 -21.01 -2.03
N LEU A 126 -1.59 -20.66 -1.00
CA LEU A 126 -1.66 -21.31 0.31
C LEU A 126 -2.87 -20.87 1.14
N ASN A 127 -3.63 -19.86 0.68
CA ASN A 127 -4.81 -19.32 1.37
C ASN A 127 -4.58 -19.08 2.87
N ILE A 128 -3.35 -18.70 3.26
CA ILE A 128 -3.01 -18.37 4.64
C ILE A 128 -3.70 -17.05 4.95
N LYS A 129 -4.92 -17.12 5.48
CA LYS A 129 -5.63 -15.96 6.01
C LYS A 129 -5.03 -15.62 7.37
N LYS A 130 -3.87 -14.97 7.37
CA LYS A 130 -3.39 -14.28 8.57
C LYS A 130 -4.37 -13.13 8.79
N GLN A 131 -5.07 -13.15 9.91
CA GLN A 131 -5.98 -12.08 10.29
C GLN A 131 -5.12 -10.87 10.66
N GLU A 132 -4.77 -10.07 9.67
CA GLU A 132 -4.05 -8.81 9.87
C GLU A 132 -5.05 -7.73 10.24
N ASN A 133 -4.74 -6.98 11.29
CA ASN A 133 -5.54 -5.84 11.70
C ASN A 133 -5.29 -4.69 10.72
N ALA A 134 -6.26 -3.80 10.55
CA ALA A 134 -6.06 -2.56 9.80
C ALA A 134 -4.91 -1.75 10.41
N LYS A 135 -4.09 -1.09 9.59
CA LYS A 135 -3.03 -0.20 10.06
C LYS A 135 -3.54 1.22 10.23
N ALA A 136 -3.03 1.94 11.22
CA ALA A 136 -3.22 3.38 11.38
C ALA A 136 -2.53 4.11 10.21
N ASP A 137 -3.21 5.09 9.61
CA ASP A 137 -2.59 5.94 8.58
C ASP A 137 -1.63 6.93 9.25
N PRO A 138 -0.32 6.93 8.94
CA PRO A 138 0.65 7.87 9.51
C PRO A 138 0.32 9.34 9.24
N GLU A 139 -0.44 9.63 8.18
CA GLU A 139 -0.87 10.98 7.82
C GLU A 139 -2.19 11.37 8.50
N ASP A 140 -2.97 10.42 9.02
CA ASP A 140 -4.19 10.69 9.76
C ASP A 140 -3.91 10.75 11.27
N THR A 141 -3.72 11.97 11.78
CA THR A 141 -3.59 12.22 13.22
C THR A 141 -4.80 11.78 14.05
N ASN A 142 -5.91 11.34 13.47
CA ASN A 142 -7.03 10.79 14.23
C ASN A 142 -6.84 9.32 14.58
N ASP A 143 -5.98 8.62 13.86
CA ASP A 143 -5.73 7.20 14.07
C ASP A 143 -4.78 6.98 15.25
N ILE A 144 -5.16 6.07 16.14
CA ILE A 144 -4.31 5.62 17.24
C ILE A 144 -3.89 4.18 16.96
N GLY A 145 -2.65 4.04 16.50
CA GLY A 145 -2.00 2.75 16.27
C GLY A 145 -1.36 2.17 17.54
N ALA A 146 -1.11 0.87 17.53
CA ALA A 146 -0.29 0.19 18.52
C ALA A 146 1.20 0.56 18.31
N PRO A 147 1.90 1.14 19.31
CA PRO A 147 3.30 1.55 19.15
C PRO A 147 4.29 0.39 19.04
N LEU A 148 3.88 -0.82 19.43
CA LEU A 148 4.72 -2.01 19.48
C LEU A 148 3.86 -3.28 19.39
N GLN A 149 4.51 -4.39 19.02
CA GLN A 149 3.86 -5.71 18.98
C GLN A 149 3.61 -6.25 20.39
N GLY A 150 2.39 -6.71 20.67
CA GLY A 150 2.03 -7.29 21.96
C GLY A 150 0.59 -7.76 22.01
N SER A 151 0.09 -8.01 23.21
CA SER A 151 -1.32 -8.26 23.49
C SER A 151 -1.98 -6.98 23.98
N LEU A 152 -3.15 -6.63 23.44
CA LEU A 152 -3.97 -5.52 23.92
C LEU A 152 -4.58 -5.91 25.28
N TYR A 153 -3.86 -5.67 26.36
CA TYR A 153 -4.22 -6.12 27.70
C TYR A 153 -5.52 -5.49 28.20
N LYS A 154 -5.69 -4.18 27.99
CA LYS A 154 -6.86 -3.45 28.48
C LYS A 154 -7.19 -2.25 27.61
N VAL A 155 -8.49 -2.01 27.38
CA VAL A 155 -8.99 -0.80 26.73
C VAL A 155 -9.71 0.04 27.77
N LEU A 156 -9.20 1.25 28.02
CA LEU A 156 -9.62 2.10 29.14
C LEU A 156 -10.75 3.05 28.77
N VAL A 157 -11.03 3.22 27.48
CA VAL A 157 -12.03 4.14 26.95
C VAL A 157 -13.01 3.41 26.01
N LYS A 158 -14.20 3.98 25.84
CA LYS A 158 -15.24 3.45 24.96
C LYS A 158 -15.60 4.46 23.89
N LYS A 159 -16.22 3.96 22.82
CA LYS A 159 -16.79 4.81 21.78
C LYS A 159 -17.74 5.84 22.41
N GLY A 160 -17.49 7.10 22.10
CA GLY A 160 -18.27 8.24 22.58
C GLY A 160 -17.68 8.93 23.81
N ASP A 161 -16.64 8.38 24.44
CA ASP A 161 -15.99 9.03 25.57
C ASP A 161 -15.21 10.27 25.11
N THR A 162 -15.15 11.28 25.98
CA THR A 162 -14.33 12.48 25.77
C THR A 162 -13.03 12.31 26.53
N VAL A 163 -11.91 12.49 25.83
CA VAL A 163 -10.56 12.36 26.37
C VAL A 163 -9.81 13.68 26.22
N LYS A 164 -8.88 13.94 27.15
CA LYS A 164 -7.91 15.02 27.09
C LYS A 164 -6.58 14.49 26.57
N GLU A 165 -5.73 15.41 26.14
CA GLU A 165 -4.33 15.06 25.86
C GLU A 165 -3.69 14.40 27.08
N ASN A 166 -2.92 13.34 26.83
CA ASN A 166 -2.29 12.46 27.82
C ASN A 166 -3.22 11.56 28.65
N ASP A 167 -4.54 11.57 28.40
CA ASP A 167 -5.42 10.58 29.02
C ASP A 167 -5.09 9.16 28.51
N ALA A 168 -5.10 8.19 29.42
CA ALA A 168 -4.80 6.80 29.09
C ALA A 168 -5.93 6.16 28.27
N LEU A 169 -5.57 5.58 27.12
CA LEU A 169 -6.52 5.00 26.17
C LEU A 169 -6.58 3.48 26.28
N PHE A 170 -5.42 2.83 26.28
CA PHE A 170 -5.30 1.38 26.36
C PHE A 170 -3.90 0.97 26.84
N VAL A 171 -3.76 -0.30 27.23
CA VAL A 171 -2.52 -0.89 27.72
C VAL A 171 -2.15 -2.07 26.81
N ILE A 172 -0.91 -2.09 26.34
CA ILE A 172 -0.32 -3.23 25.63
C ILE A 172 0.61 -3.97 26.57
N GLU A 173 0.48 -5.29 26.64
CA GLU A 173 1.44 -6.17 27.28
C GLU A 173 2.36 -6.79 26.22
N ALA A 174 3.66 -6.56 26.35
CA ALA A 174 4.67 -7.16 25.50
C ALA A 174 5.87 -7.58 26.35
N MET A 175 6.34 -8.82 26.18
CA MET A 175 7.50 -9.35 26.92
C MET A 175 7.40 -9.17 28.46
N LYS A 176 6.19 -9.34 29.03
CA LYS A 176 5.86 -9.11 30.46
C LYS A 176 6.00 -7.66 30.93
N MET A 177 6.08 -6.71 29.99
CA MET A 177 6.06 -5.28 30.27
C MET A 177 4.75 -4.68 29.76
N GLU A 178 4.12 -3.86 30.61
CA GLU A 178 2.93 -3.11 30.26
C GLU A 178 3.32 -1.71 29.77
N THR A 179 2.80 -1.33 28.60
CA THR A 179 2.95 0.01 28.04
C THR A 179 1.58 0.65 27.91
N THR A 180 1.37 1.76 28.63
CA THR A 180 0.13 2.54 28.53
C THR A 180 0.25 3.52 27.36
N VAL A 181 -0.71 3.46 26.44
CA VAL A 181 -0.83 4.39 25.32
C VAL A 181 -1.80 5.48 25.69
N THR A 182 -1.39 6.74 25.51
CA THR A 182 -2.16 7.92 25.86
C THR A 182 -2.65 8.68 24.62
N ALA A 183 -3.65 9.53 24.81
CA ALA A 183 -4.18 10.37 23.75
C ALA A 183 -3.18 11.49 23.38
N HIS A 184 -2.83 11.59 22.10
CA HIS A 184 -1.96 12.66 21.60
C HIS A 184 -2.67 14.02 21.47
N LYS A 185 -4.01 14.05 21.59
CA LYS A 185 -4.83 15.26 21.58
C LYS A 185 -6.14 15.04 22.33
N ALA A 186 -6.77 16.13 22.75
CA ALA A 186 -8.14 16.10 23.26
C ALA A 186 -9.14 15.85 22.12
N GLY A 187 -10.19 15.09 22.40
CA GLY A 187 -11.21 14.76 21.40
C GLY A 187 -12.22 13.73 21.91
N LYS A 188 -13.06 13.22 21.01
CA LYS A 188 -14.06 12.20 21.30
C LYS A 188 -13.70 10.89 20.62
N ILE A 189 -13.75 9.78 21.36
CA ILE A 189 -13.47 8.46 20.78
C ILE A 189 -14.55 8.12 19.75
N LYS A 190 -14.17 8.04 18.48
CA LYS A 190 -15.07 7.78 17.35
C LYS A 190 -15.33 6.29 17.15
N SER A 191 -14.29 5.46 17.28
CA SER A 191 -14.40 4.01 17.23
C SER A 191 -13.26 3.34 17.99
N VAL A 192 -13.52 2.12 18.48
CA VAL A 192 -12.50 1.18 18.97
C VAL A 192 -12.56 -0.03 18.02
N SER A 193 -11.46 -0.30 17.34
CA SER A 193 -11.37 -1.29 16.26
C SER A 193 -10.91 -2.67 16.77
N LEU A 194 -10.15 -2.70 17.86
CA LEU A 194 -9.60 -3.92 18.46
C LEU A 194 -10.03 -4.06 19.93
N SER A 195 -10.35 -5.29 20.34
CA SER A 195 -10.81 -5.59 21.69
C SER A 195 -9.69 -6.11 22.57
N GLU A 196 -9.88 -6.04 23.90
CA GLU A 196 -8.99 -6.67 24.87
C GLU A 196 -8.68 -8.13 24.52
N GLY A 197 -7.43 -8.54 24.73
CA GLY A 197 -6.90 -9.85 24.36
C GLY A 197 -6.48 -10.01 22.89
N SER A 198 -6.72 -9.01 22.03
CA SER A 198 -6.26 -9.05 20.65
C SER A 198 -4.74 -8.95 20.57
N MET A 199 -4.10 -9.80 19.77
CA MET A 199 -2.71 -9.60 19.39
C MET A 199 -2.61 -8.44 18.41
N VAL A 200 -1.71 -7.50 18.70
CA VAL A 200 -1.43 -6.33 17.87
C VAL A 200 0.00 -6.36 17.40
N MET A 201 0.22 -5.94 16.16
CA MET A 201 1.50 -5.59 15.58
C MET A 201 1.72 -4.08 15.67
N GLN A 202 2.96 -3.63 15.46
CA GLN A 202 3.24 -2.20 15.34
C GLN A 202 2.36 -1.56 14.26
N ASP A 203 1.81 -0.40 14.57
CA ASP A 203 0.90 0.40 13.76
C ASP A 203 -0.49 -0.21 13.51
N ASP A 204 -0.86 -1.31 14.16
CA ASP A 204 -2.25 -1.80 14.11
C ASP A 204 -3.20 -0.75 14.69
N LEU A 205 -4.23 -0.37 13.93
CA LEU A 205 -5.24 0.61 14.32
C LEU A 205 -6.09 0.07 15.47
N VAL A 206 -5.90 0.64 16.66
CA VAL A 206 -6.65 0.27 17.86
C VAL A 206 -7.94 1.08 17.96
N MET A 207 -7.87 2.40 17.74
CA MET A 207 -9.03 3.31 17.86
C MET A 207 -8.83 4.60 17.07
N THR A 208 -9.92 5.36 16.90
CA THR A 208 -9.89 6.68 16.25
C THR A 208 -10.46 7.77 17.15
N ILE A 209 -9.86 8.95 17.12
CA ILE A 209 -10.27 10.16 17.85
C ILE A 209 -10.84 11.17 16.86
N ALA A 210 -11.96 11.81 17.20
CA ALA A 210 -12.55 12.93 16.47
C ALA A 210 -12.36 14.26 17.20
#